data_AF-A0A9D7WBS4-F1
#
_entry.id   AF-A0A9D7WBS4-F1
#
_cell.length_a   1.000
_cell.length_b   1.000
_cell.length_c   1.000
_cell.angle_alpha   90.00
_cell.angle_beta   90.00
_cell.angle_gamma   90.00
#
_symmetry.space_group_name_H-M   'P 1'
#
loop_
_entity.id
_entity.type
_entity.pdbx_description
1 polymer ?
#
loop_
_entity_poly.entity_id
_entity_poly.type
_entity_poly.pdbx_seq_one_letter_code
_entity_poly.pdbx_strand_id
1 'polypeptide(L)'
;MAGRRLQWKIAACESAIKGQTTVTCFNKTGPVSGWLTPEELKDPKATLKKYQNSQTSKSKPVAVDVIQPSVPKKDTDYKAKGEVCFIIANGESRKGFDLNKLPTKGYVIGMNVLPVVENFWPDALISVDIATVKYICEKNVPDKLEMWSYPRGGVKDPRVHRVAKDWGWSSGPTATRIALEYKKFQTIYILGMDFFGITESGEIDEKHGRKINNMYKGMTRYRAAKSDRTYFGNWLNQMIQNTTNHPHVNFYHVVREGQKSPIKLAQKPNWIDLTYNMFDEHLSKMPKKSP
;
A
#
# COMPACT_ATOMS: atom_id res chain seq x y z
N MET A 1 -13.15 -7.61 -17.47
CA MET A 1 -14.46 -7.57 -18.15
C MET A 1 -14.47 -8.16 -19.56
N ALA A 2 -13.39 -8.09 -20.35
CA ALA A 2 -13.36 -8.61 -21.73
C ALA A 2 -13.66 -10.11 -21.90
N GLY A 3 -13.24 -10.97 -20.97
CA GLY A 3 -13.45 -12.42 -21.06
C GLY A 3 -14.92 -12.86 -21.03
N ARG A 4 -15.75 -12.19 -20.23
CA ARG A 4 -17.19 -12.53 -20.14
C ARG A 4 -17.93 -12.20 -21.44
N ARG A 5 -17.58 -11.10 -22.12
CA ARG A 5 -18.21 -10.71 -23.39
C ARG A 5 -17.96 -11.72 -24.52
N LEU A 6 -16.77 -12.32 -24.58
CA LEU A 6 -16.46 -13.35 -25.56
C LEU A 6 -17.26 -14.64 -25.33
N GLN A 7 -17.43 -15.04 -24.07
CA GLN A 7 -18.24 -16.22 -23.72
C GLN A 7 -19.71 -16.05 -24.08
N TRP A 8 -20.25 -14.84 -23.91
CA TRP A 8 -21.59 -14.49 -24.40
C TRP A 8 -21.71 -14.58 -25.93
N LYS A 9 -20.70 -14.12 -26.67
CA LYS A 9 -20.68 -14.21 -28.14
C LYS A 9 -20.59 -15.65 -28.64
N ILE A 10 -19.78 -16.50 -27.99
CA ILE A 10 -19.68 -17.94 -28.30
C ILE A 10 -21.03 -18.63 -28.05
N ALA A 11 -21.61 -18.43 -26.87
CA ALA A 11 -22.91 -19.01 -26.53
C ALA A 11 -24.02 -18.51 -27.48
N ALA A 12 -23.97 -17.25 -27.91
CA ALA A 12 -24.92 -16.70 -28.87
C ALA A 12 -24.78 -17.35 -30.26
N CYS A 13 -23.55 -17.65 -30.71
CA CYS A 13 -23.35 -18.41 -31.93
C CYS A 13 -23.88 -19.84 -31.82
N GLU A 14 -23.66 -20.53 -30.70
CA GLU A 14 -24.16 -21.89 -30.46
C GLU A 14 -25.70 -21.94 -30.44
N SER A 15 -26.35 -20.96 -29.81
CA SER A 15 -27.81 -20.80 -29.84
C SER A 15 -28.31 -20.51 -31.26
N ALA A 16 -27.67 -19.62 -32.01
CA ALA A 16 -28.03 -19.32 -33.40
C ALA A 16 -27.91 -20.55 -34.31
N ILE A 17 -26.86 -21.38 -34.13
CA ILE A 17 -26.69 -22.64 -34.89
C ILE A 17 -27.83 -23.62 -34.62
N LYS A 18 -28.40 -23.60 -33.42
CA LYS A 18 -29.56 -24.41 -33.02
C LYS A 18 -30.90 -23.79 -33.44
N GLY A 19 -30.89 -22.69 -34.19
CA GLY A 19 -32.10 -21.96 -34.62
C GLY A 19 -32.79 -21.19 -33.49
N GLN A 20 -32.09 -20.94 -32.37
CA GLN A 20 -32.65 -20.24 -31.22
C GLN A 20 -32.45 -18.73 -31.35
N THR A 21 -33.45 -17.96 -30.91
CA THR A 21 -33.40 -16.48 -30.88
C THR A 21 -32.91 -15.93 -29.54
N THR A 22 -32.76 -16.80 -28.53
CA THR A 22 -32.28 -16.47 -27.18
C THR A 22 -31.05 -17.27 -26.83
N VAL A 23 -30.20 -16.69 -25.97
CA VAL A 23 -28.99 -17.30 -25.43
C VAL A 23 -28.99 -17.21 -23.92
N THR A 24 -28.63 -18.30 -23.25
CA THR A 24 -28.44 -18.36 -21.80
C THR A 24 -26.97 -18.53 -21.47
N CYS A 25 -26.41 -17.62 -20.67
CA CYS A 25 -25.04 -17.70 -20.18
C CYS A 25 -24.95 -17.08 -18.77
N PHE A 26 -24.20 -17.70 -17.86
CA PHE A 26 -24.06 -17.25 -16.46
C PHE A 26 -25.39 -17.00 -15.74
N ASN A 27 -26.36 -17.91 -15.89
CA ASN A 27 -27.70 -17.83 -15.30
C ASN A 27 -28.49 -16.58 -15.70
N LYS A 28 -28.18 -16.01 -16.87
CA LYS A 28 -28.95 -14.92 -17.48
C LYS A 28 -29.34 -15.30 -18.90
N THR A 29 -30.50 -14.84 -19.33
CA THR A 29 -31.04 -15.06 -20.67
C THR A 29 -31.19 -13.73 -21.37
N GLY A 30 -30.83 -13.67 -22.65
CA GLY A 30 -31.02 -12.49 -23.49
C GLY A 30 -31.17 -12.85 -24.96
N PRO A 31 -31.51 -11.88 -25.83
CA PRO A 31 -31.63 -12.12 -27.26
C PRO A 31 -30.26 -12.38 -27.87
N VAL A 32 -30.18 -13.31 -28.83
CA VAL A 32 -28.97 -13.58 -29.61
C VAL A 32 -28.49 -12.32 -30.35
N SER A 33 -29.43 -11.51 -30.87
CA SER A 33 -29.14 -10.23 -31.54
C SER A 33 -28.54 -9.16 -30.62
N GLY A 34 -28.61 -9.35 -29.29
CA GLY A 34 -27.89 -8.51 -28.33
C GLY A 34 -26.38 -8.77 -28.30
N TRP A 35 -25.93 -9.87 -28.91
CA TRP A 35 -24.54 -10.33 -28.84
C TRP A 35 -23.88 -10.51 -30.21
N LEU A 36 -24.67 -10.79 -31.27
CA LEU A 36 -24.22 -10.95 -32.65
C LEU A 36 -24.83 -9.89 -33.57
N THR A 37 -24.01 -9.38 -34.48
CA THR A 37 -24.46 -8.50 -35.57
C THR A 37 -25.22 -9.27 -36.64
N PRO A 38 -26.03 -8.60 -37.49
CA PRO A 38 -26.70 -9.24 -38.62
C PRO A 38 -25.74 -9.99 -39.55
N GLU A 39 -24.55 -9.44 -39.78
CA GLU A 39 -23.49 -10.06 -40.58
C GLU A 39 -22.96 -11.35 -39.95
N GLU A 40 -22.78 -11.36 -38.62
CA GLU A 40 -22.33 -12.54 -37.87
C GLU A 40 -23.38 -13.65 -37.81
N LEU A 41 -24.66 -13.29 -37.95
CA LEU A 41 -25.78 -14.22 -38.02
C LEU A 41 -25.95 -14.87 -39.40
N LYS A 42 -25.35 -14.31 -40.46
CA LYS A 42 -25.38 -14.92 -41.81
C LYS A 42 -24.67 -16.26 -41.84
N ASP A 43 -23.60 -16.40 -41.06
CA ASP A 43 -22.90 -17.67 -40.86
C ASP A 43 -22.42 -17.80 -39.40
N PRO A 44 -23.27 -18.31 -38.51
CA PRO A 44 -22.93 -18.44 -37.11
C PRO A 44 -21.86 -19.51 -36.87
N LYS A 45 -21.66 -20.47 -37.78
CA LYS A 45 -20.61 -21.50 -37.69
C LYS A 45 -19.23 -20.90 -37.98
N ALA A 46 -19.10 -20.10 -39.04
CA ALA A 46 -17.86 -19.38 -39.33
C ALA A 46 -17.53 -18.36 -38.24
N THR A 47 -18.55 -17.65 -37.75
CA THR A 47 -18.41 -16.69 -36.64
C THR A 47 -17.96 -17.38 -35.35
N LEU A 48 -18.52 -18.55 -35.02
CA LEU A 48 -18.10 -19.35 -33.87
C LEU A 48 -16.62 -19.74 -33.98
N LYS A 49 -16.19 -20.23 -35.15
CA LYS A 49 -14.79 -20.61 -35.41
C LYS A 49 -13.85 -19.42 -35.24
N LYS A 50 -14.25 -18.23 -35.69
CA LYS A 50 -13.48 -16.98 -35.48
C LYS A 50 -13.32 -16.66 -33.99
N TYR A 51 -14.39 -16.80 -33.20
CA TYR A 51 -14.33 -16.54 -31.76
C TYR A 51 -13.54 -17.60 -30.99
N GLN A 52 -13.64 -18.87 -31.36
CA GLN A 52 -12.84 -19.96 -30.78
C GLN A 52 -11.35 -19.79 -31.12
N ASN A 53 -11.01 -19.39 -32.35
CA ASN A 53 -9.64 -19.08 -32.75
C ASN A 53 -9.06 -17.84 -32.03
N SER A 54 -9.91 -16.86 -31.70
CA SER A 54 -9.51 -15.73 -30.85
C SER A 54 -9.25 -16.13 -29.38
N GLN A 55 -9.79 -17.28 -28.96
CA GLN A 55 -9.57 -17.86 -27.63
C GLN A 55 -8.24 -18.62 -27.57
N THR A 56 -7.86 -19.31 -28.66
CA THR A 56 -6.63 -20.10 -28.78
C THR A 56 -5.40 -19.29 -29.21
N SER A 57 -5.57 -18.14 -29.88
CA SER A 57 -4.46 -17.21 -30.25
C SER A 57 -3.98 -16.31 -29.11
N LYS A 58 -4.52 -16.46 -27.89
CA LYS A 58 -3.75 -16.08 -26.71
C LYS A 58 -2.60 -17.07 -26.61
N SER A 59 -1.45 -16.71 -27.19
CA SER A 59 -0.19 -17.35 -26.85
C SER A 59 -0.18 -17.57 -25.34
N LYS A 60 -0.01 -18.83 -24.91
CA LYS A 60 0.49 -19.06 -23.56
C LYS A 60 1.71 -18.14 -23.45
N PRO A 61 1.81 -17.28 -22.43
CA PRO A 61 3.04 -16.54 -22.24
C PRO A 61 4.14 -17.59 -22.28
N VAL A 62 5.10 -17.42 -23.20
CA VAL A 62 6.38 -18.11 -23.11
C VAL A 62 6.76 -17.99 -21.65
N ALA A 63 7.08 -19.11 -21.02
CA ALA A 63 7.72 -19.08 -19.71
C ALA A 63 9.06 -18.38 -19.92
N VAL A 64 9.04 -17.05 -19.94
CA VAL A 64 10.18 -16.26 -19.54
C VAL A 64 10.46 -16.80 -18.16
N ASP A 65 11.64 -17.35 -17.95
CA ASP A 65 12.14 -17.58 -16.60
C ASP A 65 11.97 -16.24 -15.89
N VAL A 66 10.88 -16.12 -15.13
CA VAL A 66 10.66 -14.97 -14.28
C VAL A 66 11.74 -15.18 -13.25
N ILE A 67 12.89 -14.52 -13.44
CA ILE A 67 13.89 -14.37 -12.39
C ILE A 67 13.08 -13.84 -11.21
N GLN A 68 12.75 -14.73 -10.28
CA GLN A 68 11.99 -14.32 -9.12
C GLN A 68 12.89 -13.31 -8.42
N PRO A 69 12.41 -12.08 -8.19
CA PRO A 69 13.23 -11.09 -7.51
C PRO A 69 13.70 -11.72 -6.21
N SER A 70 15.01 -11.83 -6.02
CA SER A 70 15.58 -12.42 -4.81
C SER A 70 15.08 -11.62 -3.62
N VAL A 71 14.51 -12.29 -2.62
CA VAL A 71 14.12 -11.65 -1.36
C VAL A 71 15.40 -11.02 -0.77
N PRO A 72 15.40 -9.73 -0.44
CA PRO A 72 16.59 -9.12 0.15
C PRO A 72 16.95 -9.80 1.47
N LYS A 73 18.25 -9.97 1.70
CA LYS A 73 18.77 -10.57 2.93
C LYS A 73 18.36 -9.69 4.12
N LYS A 74 17.87 -10.33 5.19
CA LYS A 74 17.65 -9.67 6.47
C LYS A 74 18.99 -9.43 7.15
N ASP A 75 19.13 -8.30 7.83
CA ASP A 75 20.23 -8.10 8.77
C ASP A 75 20.15 -9.18 9.87
N THR A 76 21.31 -9.68 10.29
CA THR A 76 21.41 -10.76 11.28
C THR A 76 21.40 -10.20 12.70
N ASP A 77 22.12 -9.11 12.91
CA ASP A 77 22.34 -8.51 14.23
C ASP A 77 21.47 -7.29 14.47
N TYR A 78 21.07 -7.09 15.72
CA TYR A 78 20.36 -5.88 16.12
C TYR A 78 21.26 -4.65 16.05
N LYS A 79 20.73 -3.56 15.50
CA LYS A 79 21.40 -2.25 15.56
C LYS A 79 21.53 -1.80 17.01
N ALA A 80 22.57 -1.03 17.32
CA ALA A 80 22.71 -0.46 18.65
C ALA A 80 21.49 0.40 19.00
N LYS A 81 21.09 0.48 20.28
CA LYS A 81 19.88 1.26 20.68
C LYS A 81 19.94 2.75 20.30
N GLY A 82 21.14 3.30 20.17
CA GLY A 82 21.38 4.68 19.72
C GLY A 82 21.22 4.88 18.21
N GLU A 83 21.23 3.81 17.42
CA GLU A 83 20.86 3.85 16.01
C GLU A 83 19.35 3.74 15.88
N VAL A 84 18.73 4.82 15.41
CA VAL A 84 17.27 4.95 15.39
C VAL A 84 16.72 4.88 13.97
N CYS A 85 15.44 4.49 13.88
CA CYS A 85 14.69 4.55 12.64
C CYS A 85 13.48 5.48 12.78
N PHE A 86 13.25 6.32 11.78
CA PHE A 86 12.09 7.19 11.66
C PHE A 86 11.12 6.62 10.61
N ILE A 87 9.88 6.35 11.01
CA ILE A 87 8.80 5.96 10.10
C ILE A 87 7.93 7.19 9.83
N ILE A 88 7.86 7.60 8.56
CA ILE A 88 7.10 8.79 8.14
C ILE A 88 5.80 8.34 7.46
N ALA A 89 4.73 8.29 8.25
CA ALA A 89 3.38 8.01 7.79
C ALA A 89 2.65 9.28 7.32
N ASN A 90 1.42 9.13 6.84
CA ASN A 90 0.74 10.16 6.04
C ASN A 90 -0.39 10.90 6.75
N GLY A 91 -0.52 10.74 8.06
CA GLY A 91 -1.47 11.49 8.89
C GLY A 91 -1.07 12.96 9.04
N GLU A 92 -2.04 13.81 9.34
CA GLU A 92 -1.87 15.25 9.46
C GLU A 92 -1.22 15.67 10.76
N SER A 93 -1.04 14.78 11.74
CA SER A 93 -0.30 15.11 12.97
C SER A 93 1.10 15.66 12.69
N ARG A 94 1.76 15.23 11.61
CA ARG A 94 3.07 15.73 11.17
C ARG A 94 3.06 17.01 10.33
N LYS A 95 1.89 17.58 10.06
CA LYS A 95 1.78 18.82 9.28
C LYS A 95 2.55 19.93 9.99
N GLY A 96 3.46 20.59 9.26
CA GLY A 96 4.29 21.68 9.77
C GLY A 96 5.62 21.24 10.37
N PHE A 97 5.87 19.93 10.55
CA PHE A 97 7.18 19.44 10.97
C PHE A 97 8.15 19.35 9.77
N ASP A 98 9.37 19.87 9.94
CA ASP A 98 10.42 19.78 8.93
C ASP A 98 11.11 18.41 8.94
N LEU A 99 10.79 17.58 7.94
CA LEU A 99 11.36 16.25 7.78
C LEU A 99 12.88 16.26 7.52
N ASN A 100 13.46 17.37 7.04
CA ASN A 100 14.90 17.47 6.76
C ASN A 100 15.76 17.46 8.02
N LYS A 101 15.15 17.59 9.20
CA LYS A 101 15.83 17.38 10.49
C LYS A 101 16.25 15.92 10.73
N LEU A 102 15.65 14.95 10.01
CA LEU A 102 15.75 13.52 10.33
C LEU A 102 16.92 12.77 9.67
N PRO A 103 17.26 12.97 8.37
CA PRO A 103 18.23 12.12 7.67
C PRO A 103 19.63 12.09 8.32
N THR A 104 20.03 13.18 8.97
CA THR A 104 21.32 13.25 9.68
C THR A 104 21.32 12.61 11.06
N LYS A 105 20.18 12.07 11.52
CA LYS A 105 20.01 11.54 12.88
C LYS A 105 19.73 10.04 12.93
N GLY A 106 19.26 9.45 11.83
CA GLY A 106 18.88 8.04 11.80
C GLY A 106 18.34 7.63 10.44
N TYR A 107 17.91 6.37 10.33
CA TYR A 107 17.40 5.80 9.09
C TYR A 107 15.95 6.19 8.87
N VAL A 108 15.62 6.77 7.72
CA VAL A 108 14.27 7.25 7.43
C VAL A 108 13.56 6.30 6.47
N ILE A 109 12.38 5.86 6.88
CA ILE A 109 11.47 5.08 6.05
C ILE A 109 10.21 5.89 5.78
N GLY A 110 10.01 6.30 4.54
CA GLY A 110 8.79 6.94 4.07
C GLY A 110 7.76 5.95 3.54
N MET A 111 6.58 6.44 3.16
CA MET A 111 5.59 5.60 2.49
C MET A 111 4.82 6.27 1.36
N ASN A 112 4.42 5.43 0.41
CA ASN A 112 3.57 5.76 -0.74
C ASN A 112 4.13 6.94 -1.55
N VAL A 113 3.41 8.06 -1.62
CA VAL A 113 3.71 9.18 -2.53
C VAL A 113 4.56 10.27 -1.90
N LEU A 114 5.08 10.07 -0.69
CA LEU A 114 5.87 11.08 0.04
C LEU A 114 6.96 11.74 -0.83
N PRO A 115 7.82 11.00 -1.56
CA PRO A 115 8.89 11.64 -2.34
C PRO A 115 8.38 12.44 -3.52
N VAL A 116 7.26 12.04 -4.12
CA VAL A 116 6.74 12.70 -5.33
C VAL A 116 5.86 13.90 -5.01
N VAL A 117 5.29 13.97 -3.80
CA VAL A 117 4.43 15.08 -3.37
C VAL A 117 5.22 16.13 -2.59
N GLU A 118 6.11 15.71 -1.68
CA GLU A 118 6.83 16.63 -0.79
C GLU A 118 8.28 16.86 -1.20
N ASN A 119 8.75 16.24 -2.28
CA ASN A 119 10.16 16.26 -2.71
C ASN A 119 11.14 15.86 -1.58
N PHE A 120 10.71 14.96 -0.69
CA PHE A 120 11.51 14.44 0.40
C PHE A 120 11.90 12.98 0.11
N TRP A 121 13.20 12.70 0.03
CA TRP A 121 13.74 11.41 -0.39
C TRP A 121 14.30 10.63 0.82
N PRO A 122 13.52 9.71 1.43
CA PRO A 122 13.97 8.91 2.57
C PRO A 122 15.00 7.83 2.14
N ASP A 123 15.70 7.22 3.10
CA ASP A 123 16.60 6.08 2.83
C ASP A 123 15.84 4.90 2.19
N ALA A 124 14.60 4.64 2.66
CA ALA A 124 13.72 3.63 2.08
C ALA A 124 12.26 4.10 1.95
N LEU A 125 11.53 3.51 1.00
CA LEU A 125 10.12 3.78 0.73
C LEU A 125 9.29 2.50 0.70
N ILE A 126 8.17 2.47 1.44
CA ILE A 126 7.24 1.33 1.43
C ILE A 126 5.93 1.74 0.77
N SER A 127 5.45 0.92 -0.17
CA SER A 127 4.08 1.02 -0.67
C SER A 127 3.51 -0.36 -0.99
N VAL A 128 2.23 -0.59 -0.66
CA VAL A 128 1.63 -1.94 -0.72
C VAL A 128 0.41 -2.04 -1.65
N ASP A 129 -0.23 -0.91 -1.97
CA ASP A 129 -1.32 -0.89 -2.96
C ASP A 129 -0.74 -1.01 -4.36
N ILE A 130 -1.17 -2.02 -5.13
CA ILE A 130 -0.59 -2.33 -6.44
C ILE A 130 -0.61 -1.12 -7.37
N ALA A 131 -1.73 -0.39 -7.40
CA ALA A 131 -1.88 0.72 -8.33
C ALA A 131 -1.09 1.96 -7.89
N THR A 132 -0.91 2.18 -6.58
CA THR A 132 0.01 3.20 -6.06
C THR A 132 1.47 2.83 -6.31
N VAL A 133 1.84 1.56 -6.13
CA VAL A 133 3.18 1.05 -6.44
C VAL A 133 3.53 1.26 -7.91
N LYS A 134 2.61 0.94 -8.84
CA LYS A 134 2.82 1.21 -10.26
C LYS A 134 3.02 2.71 -10.54
N TYR A 135 2.17 3.55 -9.96
CA TYR A 135 2.25 5.00 -10.12
C TYR A 135 3.61 5.59 -9.69
N ILE A 136 4.19 5.12 -8.58
CA ILE A 136 5.51 5.59 -8.13
C ILE A 136 6.66 4.98 -8.94
N CYS A 137 6.51 3.76 -9.47
CA CYS A 137 7.47 3.15 -10.39
C CYS A 137 7.54 3.90 -11.73
N GLU A 138 6.40 4.32 -12.27
CA GLU A 138 6.30 5.16 -13.48
C GLU A 138 6.98 6.53 -13.31
N LYS A 139 7.16 6.98 -12.06
CA LYS A 139 7.86 8.22 -11.71
C LYS A 139 9.34 8.01 -11.36
N ASN A 140 9.90 6.82 -11.64
CA ASN A 140 11.31 6.51 -11.40
C ASN A 140 11.75 6.70 -9.94
N VAL A 141 10.82 6.54 -8.98
CA VAL A 141 11.15 6.58 -7.56
C VAL A 141 12.10 5.44 -7.15
N PRO A 142 11.91 4.18 -7.60
CA PRO A 142 12.83 3.09 -7.28
C PRO A 142 14.28 3.29 -7.79
N ASP A 143 14.52 4.19 -8.75
CA ASP A 143 15.87 4.46 -9.25
C ASP A 143 16.70 5.29 -8.25
N LYS A 144 16.05 5.93 -7.29
CA LYS A 144 16.66 6.94 -6.40
C LYS A 144 16.77 6.50 -4.95
N LEU A 145 16.05 5.46 -4.56
CA LEU A 145 16.02 4.98 -3.17
C LEU A 145 15.65 3.50 -3.10
N GLU A 146 15.83 2.93 -1.92
CA GLU A 146 15.42 1.56 -1.63
C GLU A 146 13.89 1.46 -1.53
N MET A 147 13.23 0.82 -2.50
CA MET A 147 11.77 0.68 -2.48
C MET A 147 11.31 -0.74 -2.15
N TRP A 148 10.35 -0.88 -1.24
CA TRP A 148 9.78 -2.17 -0.81
C TRP A 148 8.28 -2.29 -1.11
N SER A 149 7.87 -3.50 -1.50
CA SER A 149 6.47 -3.88 -1.61
C SER A 149 6.27 -5.39 -1.38
N TYR A 150 5.02 -5.83 -1.43
CA TYR A 150 4.67 -7.25 -1.37
C TYR A 150 4.93 -7.97 -2.69
N PRO A 151 5.18 -9.30 -2.66
CA PRO A 151 5.37 -10.14 -3.85
C PRO A 151 4.05 -10.42 -4.59
N ARG A 152 3.22 -9.39 -4.77
CA ARG A 152 1.93 -9.50 -5.48
C ARG A 152 2.19 -9.51 -6.99
N GLY A 153 1.62 -10.47 -7.71
CA GLY A 153 1.82 -10.61 -9.17
C GLY A 153 1.41 -9.38 -10.02
N GLY A 154 0.66 -8.44 -9.44
CA GLY A 154 0.36 -7.15 -10.06
C GLY A 154 1.53 -6.15 -10.06
N VAL A 155 2.57 -6.38 -9.25
CA VAL A 155 3.79 -5.56 -9.21
C VAL A 155 4.93 -6.35 -9.85
N LYS A 156 5.31 -5.94 -11.06
CA LYS A 156 6.34 -6.61 -11.87
C LYS A 156 7.63 -5.82 -12.01
N ASP A 157 7.68 -4.60 -11.47
CA ASP A 157 8.86 -3.76 -11.57
C ASP A 157 10.03 -4.41 -10.80
N PRO A 158 11.15 -4.74 -11.48
CA PRO A 158 12.26 -5.47 -10.88
C PRO A 158 13.06 -4.62 -9.89
N ARG A 159 12.95 -3.28 -9.95
CA ARG A 159 13.67 -2.35 -9.05
C ARG A 159 13.13 -2.35 -7.63
N VAL A 160 11.96 -2.95 -7.41
CA VAL A 160 11.28 -2.92 -6.12
C VAL A 160 11.56 -4.21 -5.34
N HIS A 161 12.18 -4.06 -4.18
CA HIS A 161 12.41 -5.11 -3.22
C HIS A 161 11.11 -5.76 -2.75
N ARG A 162 11.13 -7.08 -2.61
CA ARG A 162 9.99 -7.90 -2.20
C ARG A 162 10.24 -8.50 -0.83
N VAL A 163 9.32 -8.28 0.10
CA VAL A 163 9.31 -9.06 1.34
C VAL A 163 8.98 -10.52 1.04
N ALA A 164 9.52 -11.45 1.83
CA ALA A 164 9.31 -12.89 1.62
C ALA A 164 7.84 -13.32 1.71
N LYS A 165 7.06 -12.66 2.58
CA LYS A 165 5.67 -12.97 2.87
C LYS A 165 4.79 -11.74 2.67
N ASP A 166 3.66 -11.92 2.00
CA ASP A 166 2.58 -10.94 2.02
C ASP A 166 1.79 -11.07 3.33
N TRP A 167 1.95 -10.12 4.23
CA TRP A 167 1.21 -10.09 5.49
C TRP A 167 -0.22 -9.57 5.31
N GLY A 168 -0.55 -9.00 4.15
CA GLY A 168 -1.82 -8.31 3.92
C GLY A 168 -1.93 -6.98 4.65
N TRP A 169 -0.81 -6.41 5.10
CA TRP A 169 -0.83 -5.21 5.95
C TRP A 169 -0.78 -3.92 5.14
N SER A 170 -1.11 -2.82 5.82
CA SER A 170 -1.00 -1.47 5.24
C SER A 170 0.44 -0.96 5.28
N SER A 171 0.77 0.08 4.49
CA SER A 171 2.14 0.57 4.34
C SER A 171 2.81 0.96 5.66
N GLY A 172 2.10 1.60 6.59
CA GLY A 172 2.67 2.06 7.87
C GLY A 172 3.20 0.91 8.74
N PRO A 173 2.34 -0.02 9.17
CA PRO A 173 2.74 -1.19 9.93
C PRO A 173 3.71 -2.12 9.18
N THR A 174 3.64 -2.15 7.84
CA THR A 174 4.62 -2.86 7.00
C THR A 174 6.00 -2.20 7.07
N ALA A 175 6.09 -0.88 7.01
CA ALA A 175 7.33 -0.12 7.18
C ALA A 175 7.94 -0.37 8.56
N THR A 176 7.13 -0.33 9.61
CA THR A 176 7.56 -0.70 10.96
C THR A 176 8.08 -2.15 11.00
N ARG A 177 7.37 -3.11 10.40
CA ARG A 177 7.78 -4.52 10.36
C ARG A 177 9.10 -4.73 9.60
N ILE A 178 9.34 -3.98 8.52
CA ILE A 178 10.62 -4.00 7.79
C ILE A 178 11.75 -3.43 8.65
N ALA A 179 11.53 -2.32 9.35
CA ALA A 179 12.52 -1.76 10.29
C ALA A 179 12.91 -2.77 11.38
N LEU A 180 11.93 -3.51 11.89
CA LEU A 180 12.12 -4.53 12.93
C LEU A 180 12.82 -5.79 12.42
N GLU A 181 12.32 -6.38 11.34
CA GLU A 181 12.74 -7.74 10.94
C GLU A 181 13.86 -7.77 9.90
N TYR A 182 13.93 -6.77 9.03
CA TYR A 182 14.91 -6.73 7.93
C TYR A 182 16.08 -5.81 8.25
N LYS A 183 15.83 -4.70 8.95
CA LYS A 183 16.85 -3.72 9.32
C LYS A 183 17.29 -3.79 10.79
N LYS A 184 16.56 -4.56 11.61
CA LYS A 184 16.88 -4.89 13.00
C LYS A 184 17.06 -3.66 13.93
N PHE A 185 16.28 -2.61 13.71
CA PHE A 185 16.25 -1.44 14.61
C PHE A 185 15.53 -1.76 15.93
N GLN A 186 16.05 -1.19 17.02
CA GLN A 186 15.50 -1.35 18.38
C GLN A 186 14.85 -0.07 18.94
N THR A 187 15.03 1.06 18.25
CA THR A 187 14.43 2.34 18.61
C THR A 187 13.75 2.92 17.38
N ILE A 188 12.42 3.06 17.42
CA ILE A 188 11.63 3.49 16.27
C ILE A 188 10.78 4.71 16.67
N TYR A 189 10.97 5.81 15.94
CA TYR A 189 10.11 6.99 16.01
C TYR A 189 9.10 6.94 14.87
N ILE A 190 7.82 7.19 15.16
CA ILE A 190 6.73 7.05 14.21
C ILE A 190 5.98 8.39 14.14
N LEU A 191 6.07 9.06 12.99
CA LEU A 191 5.42 10.34 12.74
C LEU A 191 4.24 10.15 11.79
N GLY A 192 3.13 10.85 12.02
CA GLY A 192 2.00 10.83 11.10
C GLY A 192 1.25 9.50 11.03
N MET A 193 1.41 8.60 12.02
CA MET A 193 0.62 7.36 12.07
C MET A 193 -0.66 7.59 12.86
N ASP A 194 -1.51 8.43 12.30
CA ASP A 194 -2.75 8.79 12.98
C ASP A 194 -3.77 7.66 12.84
N PHE A 195 -4.17 7.10 13.98
CA PHE A 195 -5.22 6.09 14.04
C PHE A 195 -6.61 6.71 13.94
N PHE A 196 -6.76 8.01 14.18
CA PHE A 196 -8.08 8.64 14.25
C PHE A 196 -8.31 9.62 13.11
N GLY A 197 -9.59 9.85 12.82
CA GLY A 197 -10.00 10.89 11.88
C GLY A 197 -9.83 12.28 12.49
N ILE A 198 -10.16 13.30 11.69
CA ILE A 198 -10.10 14.70 12.11
C ILE A 198 -11.51 15.25 12.31
N THR A 199 -11.68 16.10 13.33
CA THR A 199 -12.89 16.91 13.55
C THR A 199 -12.98 18.03 12.51
N GLU A 200 -14.08 18.78 12.51
CA GLU A 200 -14.19 19.98 11.67
C GLU A 200 -13.21 21.09 12.11
N SER A 201 -12.88 21.14 13.40
CA SER A 201 -11.89 22.08 13.98
C SER A 201 -10.43 21.69 13.71
N GLY A 202 -10.16 20.54 13.10
CA GLY A 202 -8.79 20.11 12.79
C GLY A 202 -8.11 19.25 13.86
N GLU A 203 -8.85 18.82 14.89
CA GLU A 203 -8.35 17.97 15.98
C GLU A 203 -8.43 16.48 15.60
N ILE A 204 -7.44 15.70 16.04
CA ILE A 204 -7.39 14.26 15.80
C ILE A 204 -8.03 13.55 16.99
N ASP A 205 -9.19 12.93 16.77
CA ASP A 205 -10.00 12.38 17.86
C ASP A 205 -10.70 11.06 17.51
N GLU A 206 -10.72 10.12 18.45
CA GLU A 206 -11.26 8.77 18.26
C GLU A 206 -12.79 8.78 18.04
N LYS A 207 -13.53 9.60 18.78
CA LYS A 207 -14.99 9.59 18.79
C LYS A 207 -15.58 10.58 17.79
N HIS A 208 -15.06 11.79 17.77
CA HIS A 208 -15.55 12.96 17.05
C HIS A 208 -14.79 13.22 15.74
N GLY A 209 -13.59 12.66 15.58
CA GLY A 209 -12.83 12.81 14.34
C GLY A 209 -13.42 11.99 13.20
N ARG A 210 -14.38 12.54 12.46
CA ARG A 210 -15.16 11.83 11.43
C ARG A 210 -14.57 11.93 10.02
N LYS A 211 -13.72 12.91 9.74
CA LYS A 211 -13.15 13.14 8.41
C LYS A 211 -11.82 12.43 8.21
N ILE A 212 -11.48 12.20 6.95
CA ILE A 212 -10.22 11.57 6.57
C ILE A 212 -9.03 12.39 7.06
N ASN A 213 -8.16 11.69 7.80
CA ASN A 213 -6.88 12.19 8.27
C ASN A 213 -5.78 11.72 7.32
N ASN A 214 -5.37 12.58 6.39
CA ASN A 214 -4.26 12.28 5.49
C ASN A 214 -3.72 13.54 4.83
N MET A 215 -2.40 13.73 4.84
CA MET A 215 -1.69 14.84 4.19
C MET A 215 -1.99 14.96 2.69
N TYR A 216 -2.33 13.85 2.02
CA TYR A 216 -2.50 13.79 0.57
C TYR A 216 -3.95 13.56 0.15
N LYS A 217 -4.92 13.69 1.06
CA LYS A 217 -6.35 13.57 0.72
C LYS A 217 -6.71 14.54 -0.41
N GLY A 218 -7.44 14.07 -1.41
CA GLY A 218 -7.79 14.83 -2.62
C GLY A 218 -6.77 14.75 -3.75
N MET A 219 -5.56 14.21 -3.52
CA MET A 219 -4.56 14.02 -4.58
C MET A 219 -4.75 12.68 -5.31
N THR A 220 -4.07 12.54 -6.46
CA THR A 220 -4.00 11.26 -7.19
C THR A 220 -3.53 10.15 -6.26
N ARG A 221 -4.13 8.96 -6.37
CA ARG A 221 -3.91 7.78 -5.51
C ARG A 221 -4.51 7.85 -4.10
N TYR A 222 -5.15 8.96 -3.72
CA TYR A 222 -5.76 9.12 -2.41
C TYR A 222 -7.27 9.40 -2.51
N ARG A 223 -7.99 9.14 -1.42
CA ARG A 223 -9.43 9.42 -1.32
C ARG A 223 -9.65 10.93 -1.33
N ALA A 224 -10.83 11.36 -1.79
CA ALA A 224 -11.21 12.78 -1.81
C ALA A 224 -11.14 13.41 -0.41
N ALA A 225 -10.79 14.70 -0.32
CA ALA A 225 -10.63 15.41 0.96
C ALA A 225 -11.89 15.40 1.84
N LYS A 226 -13.08 15.38 1.22
CA LYS A 226 -14.38 15.33 1.92
C LYS A 226 -14.79 13.94 2.43
N SER A 227 -13.97 12.92 2.17
CA SER A 227 -14.27 11.54 2.56
C SER A 227 -14.33 11.38 4.08
N ASP A 228 -15.19 10.48 4.53
CA ASP A 228 -15.16 10.04 5.91
C ASP A 228 -13.87 9.27 6.22
N ARG A 229 -13.51 9.24 7.51
CA ARG A 229 -12.35 8.52 8.02
C ARG A 229 -12.35 7.07 7.57
N THR A 230 -11.16 6.54 7.37
CA THR A 230 -10.98 5.10 7.17
C THR A 230 -11.02 4.42 8.55
N TYR A 231 -11.63 3.24 8.63
CA TYR A 231 -11.62 2.46 9.85
C TYR A 231 -10.20 2.02 10.22
N PHE A 232 -9.77 2.36 11.43
CA PHE A 232 -8.38 2.20 11.85
C PHE A 232 -8.04 0.87 12.50
N GLY A 233 -9.04 0.04 12.81
CA GLY A 233 -8.84 -1.21 13.55
C GLY A 233 -7.84 -2.16 12.88
N ASN A 234 -7.76 -2.14 11.54
CA ASN A 234 -6.74 -2.91 10.82
C ASN A 234 -5.32 -2.41 11.13
N TRP A 235 -5.09 -1.10 11.14
CA TRP A 235 -3.79 -0.50 11.50
C TRP A 235 -3.44 -0.77 12.96
N LEU A 236 -4.42 -0.63 13.85
CA LEU A 236 -4.25 -0.89 15.28
C LEU A 236 -3.80 -2.34 15.52
N ASN A 237 -4.49 -3.32 14.95
CA ASN A 237 -4.16 -4.74 15.16
C ASN A 237 -2.76 -5.09 14.64
N GLN A 238 -2.38 -4.53 13.48
CA GLN A 238 -1.04 -4.74 12.90
C GLN A 238 0.06 -4.14 13.79
N MET A 239 -0.17 -2.94 14.33
CA MET A 239 0.79 -2.31 15.24
C MET A 239 0.85 -3.01 16.60
N ILE A 240 -0.27 -3.48 17.15
CA ILE A 240 -0.28 -4.33 18.36
C ILE A 240 0.57 -5.59 18.14
N GLN A 241 0.49 -6.20 16.96
CA GLN A 241 1.31 -7.37 16.64
C GLN A 241 2.80 -7.01 16.51
N ASN A 242 3.13 -5.83 15.97
CA ASN A 242 4.51 -5.34 15.97
C ASN A 242 5.05 -5.15 17.38
N THR A 243 4.32 -4.43 18.25
CA THR A 243 4.76 -4.14 19.62
C THR A 243 4.83 -5.39 20.49
N THR A 244 3.87 -6.31 20.34
CA THR A 244 3.81 -7.56 21.11
C THR A 244 4.92 -8.52 20.73
N ASN A 245 5.23 -8.66 19.43
CA ASN A 245 6.27 -9.59 18.98
C ASN A 245 7.70 -9.05 19.19
N HIS A 246 7.84 -7.76 19.51
CA HIS A 246 9.14 -7.11 19.70
C HIS A 246 9.15 -6.33 21.01
N PRO A 247 9.03 -7.01 22.17
CA PRO A 247 8.89 -6.35 23.47
C PRO A 247 10.13 -5.56 23.91
N HIS A 248 11.30 -5.83 23.30
CA HIS A 248 12.56 -5.15 23.58
C HIS A 248 12.76 -3.84 22.80
N VAL A 249 11.89 -3.56 21.83
CA VAL A 249 11.98 -2.37 20.95
C VAL A 249 11.17 -1.24 21.54
N ASN A 250 11.75 -0.04 21.57
CA ASN A 250 11.04 1.18 21.95
C ASN A 250 10.33 1.80 20.73
N PHE A 251 9.01 1.94 20.81
CA PHE A 251 8.18 2.61 19.81
C PHE A 251 7.75 3.99 20.34
N TYR A 252 8.37 5.04 19.81
CA TYR A 252 8.03 6.42 20.12
C TYR A 252 7.06 6.94 19.07
N HIS A 253 5.79 7.09 19.42
CA HIS A 253 4.77 7.63 18.54
C HIS A 253 4.66 9.14 18.72
N VAL A 254 5.00 9.90 17.69
CA VAL A 254 5.06 11.35 17.75
C VAL A 254 3.68 11.92 17.44
N VAL A 255 3.08 12.57 18.43
CA VAL A 255 1.70 13.07 18.44
C VAL A 255 1.67 14.58 18.63
N ARG A 256 0.53 15.21 18.30
CA ARG A 256 0.27 16.60 18.69
C ARG A 256 -0.07 16.71 20.17
N GLU A 257 -0.02 17.94 20.68
CA GLU A 257 -0.51 18.23 22.03
C GLU A 257 -1.97 17.78 22.19
N GLY A 258 -2.28 17.08 23.28
CA GLY A 258 -3.61 16.51 23.55
C GLY A 258 -4.02 15.28 22.70
N GLN A 259 -3.31 14.96 21.62
CA GLN A 259 -3.56 13.74 20.84
C GLN A 259 -3.12 12.50 21.62
N LYS A 260 -3.91 11.43 21.55
CA LYS A 260 -3.61 10.15 22.20
C LYS A 260 -3.61 9.01 21.20
N SER A 261 -2.79 8.00 21.44
CA SER A 261 -2.90 6.70 20.78
C SER A 261 -4.16 5.93 21.19
N PRO A 262 -4.62 4.97 20.36
CA PRO A 262 -5.63 4.00 20.79
C PRO A 262 -5.23 3.32 22.09
N ILE A 263 -6.19 3.15 23.01
CA ILE A 263 -5.92 2.65 24.37
C ILE A 263 -5.15 1.32 24.38
N LYS A 264 -5.43 0.43 23.43
CA LYS A 264 -4.76 -0.88 23.31
C LYS A 264 -3.27 -0.78 22.96
N LEU A 265 -2.85 0.30 22.30
CA LEU A 265 -1.43 0.61 22.08
C LEU A 265 -0.86 1.39 23.25
N ALA A 266 -1.58 2.38 23.76
CA ALA A 266 -1.14 3.19 24.91
C ALA A 266 -0.86 2.36 26.17
N GLN A 267 -1.50 1.18 26.31
CA GLN A 267 -1.23 0.22 27.39
C GLN A 267 -0.01 -0.68 27.16
N LYS A 268 0.63 -0.64 25.98
CA LYS A 268 1.82 -1.46 25.71
C LYS A 268 3.02 -0.79 26.38
N PRO A 269 3.82 -1.52 27.17
CA PRO A 269 4.93 -0.94 27.94
C PRO A 269 6.05 -0.37 27.05
N ASN A 270 6.07 -0.77 25.77
CA ASN A 270 7.06 -0.36 24.79
C ASN A 270 6.52 0.61 23.74
N TRP A 271 5.30 1.14 23.93
CA TRP A 271 4.71 2.18 23.10
C TRP A 271 4.56 3.47 23.89
N ILE A 272 5.22 4.53 23.44
CA ILE A 272 5.32 5.79 24.18
C ILE A 272 4.90 6.92 23.25
N ASP A 273 3.83 7.63 23.60
CA ASP A 273 3.45 8.85 22.91
C ASP A 273 4.41 9.98 23.33
N LEU A 274 4.96 10.69 22.34
CA LEU A 274 5.78 11.89 22.52
C LEU A 274 5.14 13.06 21.80
N THR A 275 5.08 14.24 22.41
CA THR A 275 4.69 15.44 21.66
C THR A 275 5.81 15.86 20.71
N TYR A 276 5.50 16.64 19.67
CA TYR A 276 6.53 17.17 18.78
C TYR A 276 7.61 17.99 19.51
N ASN A 277 7.26 18.70 20.59
CA ASN A 277 8.23 19.42 21.42
C ASN A 277 9.21 18.46 22.10
N MET A 278 8.71 17.40 22.74
CA MET A 278 9.56 16.35 23.34
C MET A 278 10.41 15.65 22.28
N PHE A 279 9.85 15.45 21.08
CA PHE A 279 10.59 14.86 19.97
C PHE A 279 11.72 15.77 19.47
N ASP A 280 11.51 17.08 19.34
CA ASP A 280 12.57 18.03 19.01
C ASP A 280 13.70 18.02 20.06
N GLU A 281 13.37 17.90 21.35
CA GLU A 281 14.37 17.71 22.41
C GLU A 281 15.16 16.41 22.22
N HIS A 282 14.50 15.30 21.89
CA HIS A 282 15.18 14.05 21.57
C HIS A 282 16.13 14.22 20.39
N LEU A 283 15.68 14.84 19.28
CA LEU A 283 16.50 15.09 18.09
C LEU A 283 17.74 15.94 18.38
N SER A 284 17.61 16.93 19.27
CA SER A 284 18.72 17.81 19.68
C SER A 284 19.85 17.04 20.37
N LYS A 285 19.50 15.98 21.11
CA LYS A 285 20.43 15.12 21.88
C LYS A 285 20.99 13.96 21.06
N MET A 286 20.37 13.64 19.92
CA MET A 286 20.85 12.56 19.05
C MET A 286 22.18 12.94 18.38
N PRO A 287 23.17 12.01 18.34
CA PRO A 287 24.38 12.22 17.56
C PRO A 287 24.05 12.37 16.08
N LYS A 288 24.92 13.06 15.33
CA LYS A 288 24.82 13.04 13.87
C LYS A 288 25.25 11.66 13.36
N LYS A 289 24.58 11.15 12.34
CA LYS A 289 24.96 9.94 11.60
C LYS A 289 26.37 10.16 11.05
N SER A 290 27.29 9.25 11.37
CA SER A 290 28.60 9.23 10.72
C SER A 290 28.40 9.01 9.22
N PRO A 291 29.17 9.70 8.35
CA PRO A 291 29.10 9.52 6.90
C PRO A 291 29.25 8.07 6.46
#